data_AF-A0AAW9KMK1-F1
#
_entry.id   AF-A0AAW9KMK1-F1
#
_cell.length_a   1.000
_cell.length_b   1.000
_cell.length_c   1.000
_cell.angle_alpha   90.00
_cell.angle_beta   90.00
_cell.angle_gamma   90.00
#
_symmetry.space_group_name_H-M   'P 1'
#
loop_
_entity.id
_entity.type
_entity.pdbx_description
1 polymer ?
#
loop_
_entity_poly.entity_id
_entity_poly.type
_entity_poly.pdbx_seq_one_letter_code
_entity_poly.pdbx_strand_id
1 'polypeptide(L)'
;VLIAAVLVLVMLVMNMYLAVCFVNALADGAAYLNATGSFDLFYYTMITFTTIGYGDIVPVTTSAKVVAIVISITSVICLTVFLGSILSYKEKFDS
;
A
#
# COMPACT_ATOMS: atom_id res chain seq x y z
N VAL A 1 -1.97 -10.89 -19.33
CA VAL A 1 -2.11 -9.47 -18.90
C VAL A 1 -2.63 -9.39 -17.47
N LEU A 2 -3.81 -9.93 -17.16
CA LEU A 2 -4.38 -9.90 -15.79
C LEU A 2 -3.47 -10.50 -14.71
N ILE A 3 -2.90 -11.69 -14.94
CA ILE A 3 -1.99 -12.35 -13.98
C ILE A 3 -0.76 -11.47 -13.69
N ALA A 4 -0.16 -10.87 -14.72
CA ALA A 4 0.98 -9.98 -14.55
C ALA A 4 0.60 -8.71 -13.76
N ALA A 5 -0.58 -8.14 -14.00
CA ALA A 5 -1.08 -7.00 -13.23
C ALA A 5 -1.28 -7.34 -11.74
N VAL A 6 -1.81 -8.53 -11.44
CA VAL A 6 -1.97 -9.02 -10.05
C VAL A 6 -0.60 -9.23 -9.39
N LEU A 7 0.37 -9.83 -10.11
CA LEU A 7 1.72 -10.01 -9.58
C LEU A 7 2.41 -8.67 -9.29
N VAL A 8 2.30 -7.69 -10.19
CA VAL A 8 2.85 -6.34 -9.99
C VAL A 8 2.20 -5.65 -8.80
N LEU A 9 0.87 -5.79 -8.63
CA LEU A 9 0.15 -5.26 -7.47
C LEU A 9 0.70 -5.85 -6.16
N VAL A 10 0.86 -7.17 -6.09
CA VAL A 10 1.42 -7.85 -4.91
C VAL A 10 2.85 -7.38 -4.64
N MET A 11 3.70 -7.32 -5.67
CA MET A 11 5.08 -6.83 -5.54
C MET A 11 5.11 -5.39 -5.02
N LEU A 12 4.21 -4.52 -5.48
CA LEU A 12 4.15 -3.14 -5.06
C LEU A 12 3.73 -3.01 -3.59
N VAL A 13 2.67 -3.71 -3.18
CA VAL A 13 2.22 -3.71 -1.77
C VAL A 13 3.32 -4.23 -0.84
N MET A 14 4.03 -5.28 -1.24
CA MET A 14 5.15 -5.82 -0.47
C MET A 14 6.33 -4.83 -0.37
N ASN A 15 6.66 -4.10 -1.45
CA ASN A 15 7.67 -3.04 -1.41
C ASN A 15 7.28 -1.89 -0.47
N MET A 16 6.00 -1.49 -0.48
CA MET A 16 5.49 -0.45 0.43
C MET A 16 5.54 -0.91 1.89
N TYR A 17 5.19 -2.17 2.16
CA TYR A 17 5.32 -2.75 3.50
C TYR A 17 6.77 -2.75 3.99
N LEU A 18 7.72 -3.14 3.12
CA LEU A 18 9.15 -3.05 3.42
C LEU A 18 9.60 -1.62 3.73
N ALA A 19 9.09 -0.61 3.01
CA ALA A 19 9.38 0.79 3.28
C ALA A 19 8.84 1.25 4.65
N VAL A 20 7.64 0.83 5.02
CA VAL A 20 7.04 1.09 6.35
C VAL A 20 7.90 0.46 7.46
N CYS A 21 8.28 -0.81 7.30
CA CYS A 21 9.16 -1.51 8.24
C CYS A 21 10.53 -0.83 8.35
N PHE A 22 11.11 -0.40 7.23
CA PHE A 22 12.39 0.30 7.20
C PHE A 22 12.32 1.63 7.95
N VAL A 23 11.31 2.46 7.70
CA VAL A 23 11.13 3.72 8.42
C VAL A 23 10.87 3.48 9.92
N ASN A 24 10.11 2.45 10.26
CA ASN A 24 9.90 2.08 11.66
C ASN A 24 11.19 1.64 12.36
N ALA A 25 12.04 0.88 11.66
CA ALA A 25 13.34 0.45 12.18
C ALA A 25 14.31 1.63 12.37
N LEU A 26 14.31 2.61 11.45
CA LEU A 26 15.13 3.83 11.59
C LEU A 26 14.71 4.74 12.75
N ALA A 27 13.47 4.62 13.22
CA ALA A 27 12.93 5.43 14.30
C ALA A 27 12.86 4.65 15.63
N ASP A 28 13.60 3.55 15.77
CA ASP A 28 13.58 2.67 16.96
C ASP A 28 12.17 2.23 17.37
N GLY A 29 11.28 2.02 16.40
CA GLY A 29 9.88 1.65 16.62
C GLY A 29 8.93 2.81 16.94
N ALA A 30 9.41 4.06 16.97
CA ALA A 30 8.61 5.23 17.29
C ALA A 30 8.03 5.96 16.06
N ALA A 31 8.10 5.37 14.86
CA ALA A 31 7.61 6.01 13.63
C ALA A 31 6.09 6.05 13.51
N TYR A 32 5.40 5.04 14.07
CA TYR A 32 3.96 4.84 13.96
C TYR A 32 3.35 4.72 15.35
N LEU A 33 2.34 5.54 15.64
CA LEU A 33 1.62 5.47 16.90
C LEU A 33 0.69 4.24 16.90
N ASN A 34 0.59 3.55 18.05
CA ASN A 34 -0.24 2.35 18.25
C ASN A 34 0.15 1.12 17.40
N ALA A 35 1.31 1.13 16.75
CA ALA A 35 1.85 -0.05 16.08
C ALA A 35 2.78 -0.81 17.05
N THR A 36 2.37 -1.99 17.49
CA THR A 36 3.13 -2.81 18.46
C THR A 36 3.89 -3.96 17.81
N GLY A 37 3.45 -4.41 16.64
CA GLY A 37 4.08 -5.52 15.93
C GLY A 37 4.18 -5.31 14.41
N SER A 38 4.91 -6.22 13.76
CA SER A 38 5.06 -6.22 12.30
C SER A 38 3.74 -6.44 11.55
N PHE A 39 2.76 -7.09 12.17
CA PHE A 39 1.43 -7.27 11.61
C PHE A 39 0.62 -5.97 11.61
N ASP A 40 0.76 -5.14 12.65
CA ASP A 40 0.12 -3.81 12.72
C ASP A 40 0.63 -2.90 11.60
N LEU A 41 1.94 -2.97 11.30
CA LEU A 41 2.55 -2.24 10.18
C LEU A 41 2.05 -2.75 8.81
N PHE A 42 1.82 -4.05 8.69
CA PHE A 42 1.25 -4.64 7.47
C PHE A 42 -0.20 -4.19 7.29
N TYR A 43 -0.99 -4.25 8.36
CA TYR A 43 -2.35 -3.75 8.40
C TYR A 43 -2.42 -2.26 8.06
N TYR A 44 -1.57 -1.41 8.65
CA TYR A 44 -1.43 0.01 8.29
C TYR A 44 -1.16 0.21 6.79
N THR A 45 -0.24 -0.58 6.24
CA THR A 45 0.09 -0.54 4.80
C THR A 45 -1.15 -0.87 3.96
N MET A 46 -1.90 -1.91 4.33
CA MET A 46 -3.10 -2.34 3.61
C MET A 46 -4.22 -1.31 3.69
N ILE A 47 -4.55 -0.78 4.86
CA ILE A 47 -5.64 0.21 5.01
C ILE A 47 -5.29 1.55 4.34
N THR A 48 -4.01 1.91 4.28
CA THR A 48 -3.54 3.12 3.58
C THR A 48 -3.57 2.89 2.07
N PHE A 49 -3.07 1.75 1.61
CA PHE A 49 -3.06 1.38 0.19
C PHE A 49 -4.49 1.24 -0.36
N THR A 50 -5.41 0.67 0.40
CA THR A 50 -6.82 0.57 0.02
C THR A 50 -7.60 1.86 0.23
N THR A 51 -6.94 2.93 0.69
CA THR A 51 -7.54 4.24 1.00
C THR A 51 -8.67 4.19 2.06
N ILE A 52 -8.72 3.13 2.86
CA ILE A 52 -9.69 2.99 3.96
C ILE A 52 -9.35 3.94 5.10
N GLY A 53 -8.08 3.95 5.53
CA GLY A 53 -7.54 4.92 6.47
C GLY A 53 -8.30 5.05 7.80
N TYR A 54 -8.50 3.94 8.55
CA TYR A 54 -9.21 3.96 9.83
C TYR A 54 -8.63 4.91 10.88
N GLY A 55 -7.32 5.22 10.80
CA GLY A 55 -6.67 6.19 11.69
C GLY A 55 -6.34 5.65 13.09
N ASP A 56 -6.47 4.34 13.29
CA ASP A 56 -6.03 3.62 14.49
C ASP A 56 -4.50 3.55 14.61
N ILE A 57 -3.80 3.41 13.47
CA ILE A 57 -2.35 3.56 13.35
C ILE A 57 -2.02 4.79 12.53
N VAL A 58 -1.18 5.68 13.07
CA VAL A 58 -0.84 6.95 12.43
C VAL A 58 0.66 7.20 12.36
N PRO A 59 1.20 7.64 11.20
CA PRO A 59 2.60 8.02 11.08
C PRO A 59 2.85 9.35 11.84
N VAL A 60 3.80 9.35 12.77
CA VAL A 60 4.11 10.53 13.58
C VAL A 60 5.37 11.26 13.10
N THR A 61 6.37 10.51 12.63
CA THR A 61 7.63 11.07 12.12
C THR A 61 7.48 11.62 10.71
N THR A 62 8.33 12.59 10.35
CA THR A 62 8.35 13.18 9.00
C THR A 62 8.60 12.12 7.93
N SER A 63 9.52 11.18 8.17
CA SER A 63 9.80 10.07 7.24
C SER A 63 8.60 9.15 7.05
N ALA A 64 7.88 8.81 8.13
CA ALA A 64 6.68 7.98 8.05
C ALA A 64 5.54 8.66 7.29
N LYS A 65 5.39 9.99 7.46
CA LYS A 65 4.42 10.80 6.70
C LYS A 65 4.75 10.84 5.21
N VAL A 66 6.02 10.96 4.85
CA VAL A 66 6.45 10.89 3.43
C VAL A 66 6.10 9.52 2.84
N VAL A 67 6.37 8.43 3.55
CA VAL A 67 5.97 7.08 3.09
C VAL A 67 4.45 6.97 2.93
N ALA A 68 3.66 7.48 3.86
CA ALA A 68 2.20 7.49 3.76
C ALA A 68 1.68 8.22 2.50
N ILE A 69 2.30 9.36 2.15
CA ILE A 69 1.99 10.11 0.92
C ILE A 69 2.32 9.28 -0.32
N VAL A 70 3.50 8.65 -0.34
CA VAL A 70 3.91 7.78 -1.46
C VAL A 70 2.97 6.60 -1.64
N ILE A 71 2.56 5.94 -0.54
CA ILE A 71 1.57 4.85 -0.58
C ILE A 71 0.24 5.34 -1.19
N SER A 72 -0.24 6.50 -0.75
CA SER A 72 -1.51 7.08 -1.20
C SER A 72 -1.52 7.47 -2.67
N ILE A 73 -0.41 8.04 -3.18
CA ILE A 73 -0.29 8.35 -4.61
C ILE A 73 -0.25 7.06 -5.43
N THR A 74 0.53 6.09 -4.95
CA THR A 74 0.74 4.83 -5.68
C THR A 74 -0.53 4.00 -5.74
N SER A 75 -1.36 4.00 -4.68
CA SER A 75 -2.62 3.26 -4.67
C SER A 75 -3.60 3.75 -5.73
N VAL A 76 -3.76 5.07 -5.88
CA VAL A 76 -4.68 5.67 -6.87
C VAL A 76 -4.27 5.28 -8.29
N ILE A 77 -2.97 5.36 -8.60
CA ILE A 77 -2.43 4.95 -9.91
C ILE A 77 -2.67 3.46 -10.14
N CYS A 78 -2.39 2.63 -9.13
CA CYS A 78 -2.51 1.18 -9.24
C CYS A 78 -3.96 0.72 -9.42
N LEU A 79 -4.90 1.32 -8.69
CA LEU A 79 -6.34 1.04 -8.81
C LEU A 79 -6.84 1.33 -10.24
N THR A 80 -6.37 2.43 -10.84
CA THR A 80 -6.72 2.82 -12.21
C THR A 80 -6.23 1.80 -13.24
N VAL A 81 -4.97 1.36 -13.14
CA VAL A 81 -4.37 0.36 -14.03
C VAL A 81 -5.07 -1.00 -13.89
N PHE A 82 -5.42 -1.37 -12.66
CA PHE A 82 -6.13 -2.62 -12.37
C PHE A 82 -7.53 -2.64 -12.98
N LEU A 83 -8.30 -1.56 -12.82
CA LEU A 83 -9.62 -1.41 -13.44
C LEU A 83 -9.55 -1.47 -14.96
N GLY A 84 -8.58 -0.79 -15.58
CA GLY A 84 -8.36 -0.86 -17.03
C GLY A 84 -8.06 -2.28 -17.53
N SER A 85 -7.28 -3.05 -16.75
CA SER A 85 -6.95 -4.44 -17.07
C SER A 85 -8.17 -5.37 -17.01
N ILE A 86 -9.09 -5.13 -16.06
CA ILE A 86 -10.34 -5.90 -15.94
C ILE A 86 -11.27 -5.58 -17.11
N LEU A 87 -11.44 -4.30 -17.45
CA LEU A 87 -12.32 -3.89 -18.54
C LEU A 87 -11.86 -4.48 -19.88
N SER A 88 -10.55 -4.40 -20.18
CA SER A 88 -9.97 -4.99 -21.39
C SER A 88 -10.15 -6.52 -21.45
N TYR A 89 -10.12 -7.21 -20.31
CA TYR A 89 -10.42 -8.65 -20.25
C TYR A 89 -11.90 -8.95 -20.54
N LYS A 90 -12.82 -8.12 -20.04
CA LYS A 90 -14.26 -8.27 -20.29
C LYS A 90 -14.60 -8.04 -21.77
N GLU A 91 -14.05 -7.01 -22.41
CA GLU A 91 -14.29 -6.73 -23.84
C GLU A 91 -13.86 -7.90 -24.73
N LYS A 92 -12.73 -8.55 -24.39
CA LYS A 92 -12.23 -9.71 -25.13
C LYS A 92 -13.10 -10.97 -24.99
N PHE A 93 -13.93 -11.05 -23.95
CA PHE A 93 -14.84 -12.18 -23.74
C PHE A 93 -16.19 -11.97 -24.42
N ASP A 94 -16.60 -10.71 -24.63
CA ASP A 94 -17.88 -10.33 -25.24
C ASP A 94 -17.80 -10.21 -26.78
N SER A 95 -16.61 -10.40 -27.36
CA SER A 95 -16.33 -10.38 -28.82
C SER A 95 -16.12 -11.78 -29.38
#